data_AF-A0A1G1GEU2-F1
#
_entry.id   AF-A0A1G1GEU2-F1
#
_cell.length_a   1.000
_cell.length_b   1.000
_cell.length_c   1.000
_cell.angle_alpha   90.00
_cell.angle_beta   90.00
_cell.angle_gamma   90.00
#
_symmetry.space_group_name_H-M   'P 1'
#
loop_
_entity.id
_entity.type
_entity.pdbx_description
1 polymer ?
#
loop_
_entity_poly.entity_id
_entity_poly.type
_entity_poly.pdbx_seq_one_letter_code
_entity_poly.pdbx_strand_id
1 'polypeptide(L)'
;MKKSLTISFIMVFLQCGLLHADIRPVARDYQKANQLFAASRFQDALSLYQKLLLSPPEGVPVSDIRTRIGDAWFRLGSFGNALDAYRGALQEQKDSARPETQYWIGFCCFLLGRDAEAVAEFLKIPDLYPGSGMWVGTGYYWAGRASERMGRLDEAAEYYRKAGGNGKSTQSKFANRKAQAAKAKSAK
;
A
#
# COMPACT_ATOMS: atom_id res chain seq x y z
N MET A 1 66.95 -46.09 -25.88
CA MET A 1 67.30 -44.68 -26.14
C MET A 1 66.02 -43.85 -26.22
N LYS A 2 65.93 -42.89 -25.29
CA LYS A 2 65.08 -41.70 -25.10
C LYS A 2 63.91 -41.36 -26.06
N LYS A 3 62.90 -40.73 -25.42
CA LYS A 3 61.92 -39.69 -25.85
C LYS A 3 60.49 -40.24 -26.04
N SER A 4 59.42 -39.60 -25.57
CA SER A 4 59.23 -38.42 -24.72
C SER A 4 57.78 -38.44 -24.26
N LEU A 5 57.57 -38.14 -22.98
CA LEU A 5 56.30 -37.81 -22.35
C LEU A 5 55.90 -36.39 -22.79
N THR A 6 54.72 -36.20 -23.39
CA THR A 6 54.00 -34.93 -23.33
C THR A 6 52.49 -35.17 -23.31
N ILE A 7 51.96 -34.98 -22.11
CA ILE A 7 50.55 -34.82 -21.76
C ILE A 7 49.98 -33.65 -22.57
N SER A 8 49.01 -33.91 -23.43
CA SER A 8 48.19 -32.84 -24.05
C SER A 8 46.84 -32.82 -23.34
N PHE A 9 46.84 -32.14 -22.19
CA PHE A 9 45.66 -31.73 -21.46
C PHE A 9 45.32 -30.32 -21.96
N ILE A 10 44.53 -30.23 -23.03
CA ILE A 10 43.95 -28.95 -23.46
C ILE A 10 42.44 -29.05 -23.24
N MET A 11 42.07 -28.68 -22.01
CA MET A 11 40.75 -28.17 -21.66
C MET A 11 40.35 -27.09 -22.68
N VAL A 12 39.46 -27.44 -23.61
CA VAL A 12 38.69 -26.44 -24.36
C VAL A 12 37.54 -25.99 -23.46
N PHE A 13 37.87 -25.13 -22.50
CA PHE A 13 36.95 -24.20 -21.85
C PHE A 13 37.20 -22.84 -22.47
N LEU A 14 36.43 -22.45 -23.49
CA LEU A 14 36.28 -21.02 -23.78
C LEU A 14 35.03 -20.73 -24.61
N GLN A 15 34.15 -19.93 -23.99
CA GLN A 15 33.10 -19.11 -24.61
C GLN A 15 31.84 -19.84 -25.11
N CYS A 16 31.15 -20.52 -24.20
CA CYS A 16 29.72 -20.29 -24.13
C CYS A 16 29.54 -18.82 -23.76
N GLY A 17 29.10 -18.00 -24.73
CA GLY A 17 28.80 -16.59 -24.54
C GLY A 17 27.84 -16.44 -23.36
N LEU A 18 28.40 -16.04 -22.23
CA LEU A 18 27.64 -15.62 -21.08
C LEU A 18 26.82 -14.40 -21.53
N LEU A 19 25.55 -14.64 -21.83
CA LEU A 19 24.50 -13.73 -21.39
C LEU A 19 24.63 -13.67 -19.86
N HIS A 20 25.61 -12.93 -19.35
CA HIS A 20 25.41 -12.22 -18.10
C HIS A 20 24.33 -11.19 -18.43
N ALA A 21 23.08 -11.63 -18.48
CA ALA A 21 21.97 -10.75 -18.20
C ALA A 21 22.36 -10.09 -16.89
N ASP A 22 22.74 -8.82 -16.98
CA ASP A 22 23.34 -7.99 -15.95
C ASP A 22 22.70 -8.34 -14.60
N ILE A 23 23.33 -9.24 -13.81
CA ILE A 23 22.84 -9.68 -12.50
C ILE A 23 23.16 -8.53 -11.55
N ARG A 24 22.58 -7.36 -11.83
CA ARG A 24 22.45 -6.33 -10.82
C ARG A 24 21.60 -6.99 -9.75
N PRO A 25 22.08 -7.11 -8.51
CA PRO A 25 21.31 -7.71 -7.46
C PRO A 25 20.04 -6.87 -7.34
N VAL A 26 18.91 -7.49 -7.64
CA VAL A 26 17.60 -6.85 -7.79
C VAL A 26 17.21 -6.07 -6.52
N ALA A 27 17.81 -6.43 -5.37
CA ALA A 27 17.74 -5.69 -4.11
C ALA A 27 18.30 -4.26 -4.18
N ARG A 28 19.37 -4.01 -4.95
CA ARG A 28 19.91 -2.64 -5.18
C ARG A 28 18.91 -1.79 -5.96
N ASP A 29 18.17 -2.37 -6.89
CA ASP A 29 17.18 -1.66 -7.68
C ASP A 29 15.95 -1.29 -6.83
N TYR A 30 15.54 -2.15 -5.87
CA TYR A 30 14.49 -1.78 -4.90
C TYR A 30 14.91 -0.60 -4.01
N GLN A 31 16.14 -0.59 -3.51
CA GLN A 31 16.66 0.54 -2.73
C GLN A 31 16.72 1.83 -3.55
N LYS A 32 17.17 1.74 -4.81
CA LYS A 32 17.15 2.87 -5.75
C LYS A 32 15.74 3.40 -5.98
N ALA A 33 14.75 2.52 -6.14
CA ALA A 33 13.35 2.92 -6.29
C ALA A 33 12.83 3.66 -5.05
N ASN A 34 13.17 3.18 -3.85
CA ASN A 34 12.85 3.85 -2.58
C ASN A 34 13.52 5.23 -2.47
N GLN A 35 14.77 5.37 -2.91
CA GLN A 35 15.47 6.66 -2.94
C GLN A 35 14.82 7.65 -3.90
N LEU A 36 14.44 7.20 -5.10
CA LEU A 36 13.68 8.01 -6.06
C LEU A 36 12.34 8.47 -5.47
N PHE A 37 11.63 7.57 -4.80
CA PHE A 37 10.38 7.87 -4.12
C PHE A 37 10.57 8.91 -3.01
N ALA A 38 11.60 8.75 -2.18
CA ALA A 38 11.94 9.70 -1.11
C ALA A 38 12.33 11.08 -1.67
N ALA A 39 12.97 11.12 -2.84
CA ALA A 39 13.28 12.34 -3.59
C ALA A 39 12.05 12.93 -4.34
N SER A 40 10.84 12.43 -4.08
CA SER A 40 9.59 12.82 -4.76
C SER A 40 9.58 12.62 -6.28
N ARG A 41 10.52 11.83 -6.81
CA ARG A 41 10.56 11.42 -8.23
C ARG A 41 9.64 10.22 -8.44
N PHE A 42 8.35 10.44 -8.21
CA PHE A 42 7.36 9.35 -8.13
C PHE A 42 7.22 8.58 -9.45
N GLN A 43 7.28 9.25 -10.61
CA GLN A 43 7.20 8.59 -11.91
C GLN A 43 8.40 7.66 -12.19
N ASP A 44 9.60 8.10 -11.82
CA ASP A 44 10.82 7.30 -11.97
C ASP A 44 10.81 6.11 -11.00
N ALA A 45 10.40 6.34 -9.75
CA ALA A 45 10.24 5.30 -8.75
C ALA A 45 9.22 4.24 -9.22
N LEU A 46 8.05 4.68 -9.68
CA LEU A 46 6.99 3.82 -10.23
C LEU A 46 7.51 2.93 -11.37
N SER A 47 8.20 3.52 -12.34
CA SER A 47 8.77 2.80 -13.48
C SER A 47 9.73 1.70 -13.01
N LEU A 48 10.54 1.99 -11.98
CA LEU A 48 11.46 1.01 -11.42
C LEU A 48 10.75 -0.07 -10.60
N TYR A 49 9.74 0.29 -9.79
CA TYR A 49 8.93 -0.71 -9.07
C TYR A 49 8.18 -1.66 -10.01
N GLN A 50 7.62 -1.14 -11.11
CA GLN A 50 6.95 -1.97 -12.12
C GLN A 50 7.93 -2.95 -12.77
N LYS A 51 9.16 -2.51 -13.07
CA LYS A 51 10.22 -3.41 -13.54
C LYS A 51 10.55 -4.48 -12.51
N LEU A 52 10.63 -4.12 -11.23
CA LEU A 52 10.90 -5.06 -10.13
C LEU A 52 9.78 -6.07 -9.95
N LEU A 53 8.54 -5.70 -10.21
CA LEU A 53 7.40 -6.61 -10.12
C LEU A 53 7.48 -7.76 -11.14
N LEU A 54 8.12 -7.55 -12.30
CA LEU A 54 8.31 -8.59 -13.33
C LEU A 54 9.32 -9.66 -12.92
N SER A 55 10.29 -9.31 -12.07
CA SER A 55 11.27 -10.24 -11.51
C SER A 55 11.59 -9.80 -10.08
N PRO A 56 10.75 -10.19 -9.10
CA PRO A 56 10.86 -9.72 -7.73
C PRO A 56 12.21 -10.06 -7.10
N PRO A 57 12.88 -9.10 -6.44
CA PRO A 57 14.08 -9.40 -5.68
C PRO A 57 13.83 -10.41 -4.57
N GLU A 58 14.80 -11.32 -4.37
CA GLU A 58 14.80 -12.22 -3.22
C GLU A 58 14.72 -11.41 -1.91
N GLY A 59 13.89 -11.88 -0.98
CA GLY A 59 13.68 -11.23 0.32
C GLY A 59 12.77 -10.00 0.30
N VAL A 60 12.29 -9.55 -0.88
CA VAL A 60 11.30 -8.47 -0.98
C VAL A 60 9.93 -9.07 -1.33
N PRO A 61 8.94 -9.00 -0.42
CA PRO A 61 7.60 -9.49 -0.71
C PRO A 61 6.97 -8.77 -1.91
N VAL A 62 6.29 -9.52 -2.78
CA VAL A 62 5.53 -8.96 -3.92
C VAL A 62 4.49 -7.94 -3.44
N SER A 63 3.85 -8.19 -2.29
CA SER A 63 2.92 -7.25 -1.64
C SER A 63 3.55 -5.89 -1.35
N ASP A 64 4.84 -5.86 -0.98
CA ASP A 64 5.53 -4.62 -0.63
C ASP A 64 5.84 -3.81 -1.90
N ILE A 65 6.26 -4.48 -2.98
CA ILE A 65 6.46 -3.85 -4.28
C ILE A 65 5.13 -3.26 -4.79
N ARG A 66 4.03 -4.02 -4.71
CA ARG A 66 2.69 -3.54 -5.08
C ARG A 66 2.23 -2.37 -4.21
N THR A 67 2.52 -2.39 -2.91
CA THR A 67 2.24 -1.26 -2.01
C THR A 67 2.99 -0.01 -2.45
N ARG A 68 4.29 -0.13 -2.80
CA ARG A 68 5.10 0.99 -3.30
C ARG A 68 4.63 1.51 -4.66
N ILE A 69 4.13 0.64 -5.53
CA ILE A 69 3.44 1.06 -6.77
C ILE A 69 2.18 1.85 -6.44
N GLY A 70 1.37 1.38 -5.48
CA GLY A 70 0.19 2.08 -4.98
C GLY A 70 0.53 3.46 -4.42
N ASP A 71 1.55 3.55 -3.57
CA ASP A 71 2.06 4.80 -3.00
C ASP A 71 2.46 5.79 -4.09
N ALA A 72 3.18 5.32 -5.11
CA ALA A 72 3.67 6.16 -6.20
C ALA A 72 2.50 6.70 -7.05
N TRP A 73 1.56 5.84 -7.43
CA TRP A 73 0.34 6.28 -8.11
C TRP A 73 -0.49 7.25 -7.28
N PHE A 74 -0.60 7.01 -5.98
CA PHE A 74 -1.30 7.90 -5.06
C PHE A 74 -0.65 9.29 -5.02
N ARG A 75 0.68 9.35 -4.94
CA ARG A 75 1.45 10.61 -4.97
C ARG A 75 1.34 11.35 -6.31
N LEU A 76 1.12 10.61 -7.41
CA LEU A 76 0.85 11.16 -8.74
C LEU A 76 -0.63 11.55 -8.95
N GLY A 77 -1.49 11.38 -7.94
CA GLY A 77 -2.93 11.69 -8.03
C GLY A 77 -3.75 10.69 -8.84
N SER A 78 -3.14 9.60 -9.32
CA SER A 78 -3.83 8.54 -10.07
C SER A 78 -4.45 7.53 -9.11
N PHE A 79 -5.53 7.94 -8.42
CA PHE A 79 -6.14 7.15 -7.35
C PHE A 79 -6.76 5.82 -7.83
N GLY A 80 -7.18 5.72 -9.09
CA GLY A 80 -7.64 4.45 -9.69
C GLY A 80 -6.52 3.41 -9.76
N ASN A 81 -5.38 3.79 -10.34
CA ASN A 81 -4.21 2.91 -10.42
C ASN A 81 -3.66 2.57 -9.02
N ALA A 82 -3.71 3.53 -8.09
CA ALA A 82 -3.32 3.29 -6.70
C ALA A 82 -4.23 2.25 -6.03
N LEU A 83 -5.55 2.38 -6.21
CA LEU A 83 -6.55 1.44 -5.70
C LEU A 83 -6.28 0.01 -6.20
N ASP A 84 -6.02 -0.16 -7.49
CA ASP A 84 -5.75 -1.48 -8.08
C ASP A 84 -4.45 -2.09 -7.51
N ALA A 85 -3.41 -1.27 -7.37
CA ALA A 85 -2.15 -1.72 -6.79
C ALA A 85 -2.29 -2.14 -5.31
N TYR A 86 -3.00 -1.36 -4.48
CA TYR A 86 -3.25 -1.71 -3.09
C TYR A 86 -4.13 -2.96 -2.94
N ARG A 87 -5.17 -3.12 -3.79
CA ARG A 87 -5.98 -4.34 -3.81
C ARG A 87 -5.16 -5.57 -4.15
N GLY A 88 -4.24 -5.44 -5.11
CA GLY A 88 -3.29 -6.48 -5.45
C GLY A 88 -2.33 -6.80 -4.31
N ALA A 89 -1.84 -5.77 -3.59
CA ALA A 89 -0.96 -5.97 -2.44
C ALA A 89 -1.66 -6.77 -1.32
N LEU A 90 -2.91 -6.43 -1.00
CA LEU A 90 -3.67 -7.00 0.12
C LEU A 90 -3.85 -8.52 0.03
N GLN A 91 -3.85 -9.11 -1.17
CA GLN A 91 -4.05 -10.54 -1.39
C GLN A 91 -2.96 -11.41 -0.75
N GLU A 92 -1.72 -10.92 -0.73
CA GLU A 92 -0.53 -11.69 -0.31
C GLU A 92 0.16 -11.08 0.92
N GLN A 93 -0.38 -9.98 1.43
CA GLN A 93 0.24 -9.20 2.51
C GLN A 93 0.09 -9.90 3.87
N LYS A 94 1.12 -9.76 4.71
CA LYS A 94 1.09 -10.21 6.12
C LYS A 94 0.02 -9.44 6.92
N ASP A 95 -0.63 -10.13 7.85
CA ASP A 95 -1.76 -9.61 8.64
C ASP A 95 -1.48 -8.27 9.34
N SER A 96 -0.26 -8.04 9.82
CA SER A 96 0.08 -6.80 10.51
C SER A 96 -0.01 -5.53 9.65
N ALA A 97 0.14 -5.65 8.32
CA ALA A 97 0.12 -4.51 7.40
C ALA A 97 -1.22 -4.34 6.67
N ARG A 98 -2.08 -5.37 6.71
CA ARG A 98 -3.40 -5.36 6.05
C ARG A 98 -4.33 -4.22 6.50
N PRO A 99 -4.39 -3.80 7.78
CA PRO A 99 -5.26 -2.70 8.19
C PRO A 99 -4.89 -1.37 7.53
N GLU A 100 -3.59 -1.11 7.36
CA GLU A 100 -3.09 0.09 6.68
C GLU A 100 -3.44 0.06 5.20
N THR A 101 -3.18 -1.06 4.51
CA THR A 101 -3.50 -1.19 3.09
C THR A 101 -5.02 -1.12 2.85
N GLN A 102 -5.83 -1.70 3.73
CA GLN A 102 -7.28 -1.58 3.71
C GLN A 102 -7.74 -0.12 3.88
N TYR A 103 -7.08 0.66 4.73
CA TYR A 103 -7.31 2.10 4.84
C TYR A 103 -7.00 2.82 3.52
N TRP A 104 -5.85 2.55 2.90
CA TRP A 104 -5.47 3.21 1.64
C TRP A 104 -6.43 2.86 0.48
N ILE A 105 -6.95 1.64 0.45
CA ILE A 105 -8.04 1.24 -0.48
C ILE A 105 -9.26 2.13 -0.26
N GLY A 106 -9.78 2.20 0.97
CA GLY A 106 -10.94 3.05 1.28
C GLY A 106 -10.69 4.53 0.99
N PHE A 107 -9.48 5.02 1.23
CA PHE A 107 -9.11 6.40 0.98
C PHE A 107 -9.01 6.73 -0.51
N CYS A 108 -8.52 5.80 -1.33
CA CYS A 108 -8.58 5.94 -2.78
C CYS A 108 -10.03 6.01 -3.27
N CYS A 109 -10.93 5.15 -2.76
CA CYS A 109 -12.36 5.22 -3.08
C CYS A 109 -12.96 6.58 -2.69
N PHE A 110 -12.60 7.10 -1.52
CA PHE A 110 -13.04 8.42 -1.07
C PHE A 110 -12.53 9.54 -2.00
N LEU A 111 -11.26 9.53 -2.41
CA LEU A 111 -10.72 10.54 -3.32
C LEU A 111 -11.31 10.46 -4.73
N LEU A 112 -11.73 9.26 -5.17
CA LEU A 112 -12.42 9.03 -6.44
C LEU A 112 -13.91 9.44 -6.43
N GLY A 113 -14.44 9.96 -5.32
CA GLY A 113 -15.87 10.27 -5.21
C GLY A 113 -16.78 9.06 -4.96
N ARG A 114 -16.20 7.86 -4.80
CA ARG A 114 -16.92 6.59 -4.60
C ARG A 114 -17.26 6.39 -3.13
N ASP A 115 -18.05 7.30 -2.55
CA ASP A 115 -18.30 7.36 -1.11
C ASP A 115 -18.86 6.06 -0.51
N ALA A 116 -19.86 5.46 -1.16
CA ALA A 116 -20.49 4.25 -0.65
C ALA A 116 -19.49 3.09 -0.52
N GLU A 117 -18.60 2.96 -1.50
CA GLU A 117 -17.52 1.97 -1.46
C GLU A 117 -16.46 2.36 -0.43
N ALA A 118 -16.13 3.65 -0.30
CA ALA A 118 -15.21 4.11 0.73
C ALA A 118 -15.70 3.72 2.13
N VAL A 119 -16.98 3.94 2.45
CA VAL A 119 -17.59 3.48 3.71
C VAL A 119 -17.41 1.98 3.88
N ALA A 120 -17.76 1.18 2.87
CA ALA A 120 -17.62 -0.28 2.94
C ALA A 120 -16.17 -0.73 3.19
N GLU A 121 -15.20 -0.14 2.49
CA GLU A 121 -13.79 -0.47 2.63
C GLU A 121 -13.20 -0.02 3.97
N PHE A 122 -13.64 1.12 4.52
CA PHE A 122 -13.21 1.57 5.84
C PHE A 122 -13.80 0.72 6.98
N LEU A 123 -15.03 0.25 6.85
CA LEU A 123 -15.68 -0.59 7.86
C LEU A 123 -15.14 -2.03 7.89
N LYS A 124 -14.50 -2.51 6.82
CA LYS A 124 -13.71 -3.75 6.88
C LYS A 124 -12.60 -3.72 7.91
N ILE A 125 -12.07 -2.55 8.27
CA ILE A 125 -10.97 -2.44 9.25
C ILE A 125 -11.42 -2.89 10.65
N PRO A 126 -12.45 -2.28 11.28
CA PRO A 126 -12.97 -2.77 12.56
C PRO A 126 -13.49 -4.21 12.50
N ASP A 127 -14.02 -4.65 11.36
CA ASP A 127 -14.64 -5.97 11.22
C ASP A 127 -13.60 -7.10 11.07
N LEU A 128 -12.59 -6.90 10.23
CA LEU A 128 -11.57 -7.91 9.92
C LEU A 128 -10.34 -7.80 10.82
N TYR A 129 -10.05 -6.61 11.35
CA TYR A 129 -8.85 -6.32 12.12
C TYR A 129 -9.17 -5.60 13.45
N PRO A 130 -10.07 -6.13 14.31
CA PRO A 130 -10.52 -5.43 15.52
C PRO A 130 -9.39 -5.08 16.50
N GLY A 131 -8.26 -5.79 16.45
CA GLY A 131 -7.07 -5.52 17.27
C GLY A 131 -6.15 -4.42 16.75
N SER A 132 -6.42 -3.83 15.58
CA SER A 132 -5.50 -2.88 14.92
C SER A 132 -5.53 -1.44 15.47
N GLY A 133 -5.96 -1.28 16.73
CA GLY A 133 -5.87 -0.05 17.53
C GLY A 133 -6.19 1.23 16.76
N MET A 134 -5.15 1.98 16.40
CA MET A 134 -5.25 3.24 15.65
C MET A 134 -6.10 3.12 14.38
N TRP A 135 -5.93 2.04 13.60
CA TRP A 135 -6.63 1.85 12.33
C TRP A 135 -8.13 1.68 12.49
N VAL A 136 -8.60 1.10 13.61
CA VAL A 136 -10.04 0.97 13.91
C VAL A 136 -10.69 2.35 14.04
N GLY A 137 -10.09 3.24 14.84
CA GLY A 137 -10.59 4.61 15.00
C GLY A 137 -10.52 5.40 13.69
N THR A 138 -9.44 5.25 12.93
CA THR A 138 -9.26 5.88 11.61
C THR A 138 -10.30 5.40 10.60
N GLY A 139 -10.57 4.09 10.54
CA GLY A 139 -11.58 3.51 9.66
C GLY A 139 -12.96 4.10 9.95
N TYR A 140 -13.39 4.08 11.21
CA TYR A 140 -14.66 4.72 11.59
C TYR A 140 -14.71 6.22 11.27
N TYR A 141 -13.61 6.96 11.50
CA TYR A 141 -13.59 8.39 11.21
C TYR A 141 -13.81 8.67 9.71
N TRP A 142 -13.15 7.92 8.85
CA TRP A 142 -13.29 8.12 7.41
C TRP A 142 -14.58 7.55 6.83
N ALA A 143 -15.14 6.48 7.40
CA ALA A 143 -16.51 6.06 7.12
C ALA A 143 -17.52 7.18 7.47
N GLY A 144 -17.32 7.86 8.60
CA GLY A 144 -18.09 9.04 8.98
C GLY A 144 -17.98 10.19 7.97
N ARG A 145 -16.76 10.47 7.49
CA ARG A 145 -16.50 11.50 6.45
C ARG A 145 -17.18 11.18 5.12
N ALA A 146 -17.07 9.94 4.66
CA ALA A 146 -17.72 9.50 3.43
C ALA A 146 -19.25 9.55 3.56
N SER A 147 -19.80 9.11 4.69
CA SER A 147 -21.24 9.19 4.97
C SER A 147 -21.74 10.64 5.05
N GLU A 148 -20.95 11.55 5.63
CA GLU A 148 -21.24 13.00 5.66
C GLU A 148 -21.29 13.58 4.23
N ARG A 149 -20.37 13.19 3.33
CA ARG A 149 -20.37 13.63 1.92
C ARG A 149 -21.59 13.13 1.15
N MET A 150 -22.13 11.98 1.53
CA MET A 150 -23.38 11.44 0.98
C MET A 150 -24.66 12.04 1.59
N GLY A 151 -24.55 12.93 2.59
CA GLY A 151 -25.71 13.48 3.31
C GLY A 151 -26.35 12.51 4.31
N ARG A 152 -25.72 11.35 4.57
CA ARG A 152 -26.18 10.35 5.56
C ARG A 152 -25.72 10.74 6.95
N LEU A 153 -26.31 11.82 7.47
CA LEU A 153 -25.83 12.51 8.66
C LEU A 153 -25.95 11.68 9.95
N ASP A 154 -26.99 10.86 10.08
CA ASP A 154 -27.15 9.95 11.22
C ASP A 154 -26.09 8.85 11.25
N GLU A 155 -25.82 8.22 10.10
CA GLU A 155 -24.72 7.25 9.97
C GLU A 155 -23.36 7.91 10.25
N ALA A 156 -23.13 9.10 9.69
CA ALA A 156 -21.91 9.86 9.93
C ALA A 156 -21.69 10.14 11.42
N ALA A 157 -22.74 10.58 12.13
CA ALA A 157 -22.68 10.83 13.56
C ALA A 157 -22.31 9.57 14.35
N GLU A 158 -22.90 8.43 13.99
CA GLU A 158 -22.62 7.15 14.63
C GLU A 158 -21.16 6.70 14.40
N TYR A 159 -20.66 6.77 13.16
CA TYR A 159 -19.28 6.40 12.87
C TYR A 159 -18.28 7.34 13.55
N TYR A 160 -18.53 8.64 13.58
CA TYR A 160 -17.67 9.58 14.31
C TYR A 160 -17.66 9.31 15.81
N ARG A 161 -18.78 8.91 16.41
CA ARG A 161 -18.87 8.51 17.82
C ARG A 161 -18.04 7.25 18.07
N LYS A 162 -18.13 6.25 17.20
CA LYS A 162 -17.28 5.04 17.28
C LYS A 162 -15.80 5.37 17.17
N ALA A 163 -15.42 6.27 16.26
CA ALA A 163 -14.04 6.76 16.14
C ALA A 163 -13.58 7.54 17.39
N GLY A 164 -14.49 8.30 18.00
CA GLY A 164 -14.22 9.09 19.20
C GLY A 164 -14.10 8.26 20.47
N GLY A 165 -14.81 7.14 20.57
CA GLY A 165 -14.80 6.26 21.74
C GLY A 165 -14.99 7.05 23.04
N ASN A 166 -14.15 6.76 24.05
CA ASN A 166 -14.22 7.40 25.37
C ASN A 166 -13.65 8.83 25.43
N GLY A 167 -13.18 9.42 24.31
CA GLY A 167 -12.71 10.80 24.32
C GLY A 167 -11.37 11.03 25.03
N LYS A 168 -10.55 10.00 25.27
CA LYS A 168 -9.27 10.15 25.99
C LYS A 168 -8.22 10.95 25.20
N SER A 169 -8.14 10.81 23.88
CA SER A 169 -7.17 11.52 23.03
C SER A 169 -7.76 12.79 22.38
N THR A 170 -6.88 13.66 21.88
CA THR A 170 -7.30 14.84 21.11
C THR A 170 -8.08 14.46 19.86
N GLN A 171 -7.63 13.43 19.13
CA GLN A 171 -8.33 12.92 17.95
C GLN A 171 -9.71 12.37 18.33
N SER A 172 -9.80 11.66 19.45
CA SER A 172 -11.06 11.11 19.97
C SER A 172 -12.07 12.20 20.32
N LYS A 173 -11.63 13.26 21.02
CA LYS A 173 -12.46 14.42 21.34
C LYS A 173 -12.93 15.14 20.08
N PHE A 174 -12.05 15.28 19.09
CA PHE A 174 -12.38 15.90 17.81
C PHE A 174 -13.44 15.09 17.05
N ALA A 175 -13.29 13.77 16.97
CA ALA A 175 -14.28 12.89 16.36
C ALA A 175 -15.65 12.97 17.07
N ASN A 176 -15.67 13.00 18.41
CA ASN A 176 -16.93 13.17 19.15
C ASN A 176 -17.61 14.53 18.89
N ARG A 177 -16.86 15.63 18.73
CA ARG A 177 -17.43 16.92 18.32
C ARG A 177 -18.02 16.86 16.92
N LYS A 178 -17.34 16.18 15.98
CA LYS A 178 -17.85 15.90 14.64
C LYS A 178 -19.15 15.10 14.68
N ALA A 179 -19.25 14.10 15.57
CA ALA A 179 -20.48 13.33 15.78
C ALA A 179 -21.66 14.20 16.20
N GLN A 180 -21.45 15.07 17.20
CA GLN A 180 -22.47 16.01 17.68
C GLN A 180 -22.91 16.98 16.58
N ALA A 181 -21.96 17.52 15.82
CA ALA A 181 -22.25 18.44 14.71
C ALA A 181 -23.07 17.76 13.60
N ALA A 182 -22.73 16.52 13.22
CA ALA A 182 -23.48 15.76 12.23
C ALA A 182 -24.91 15.47 12.71
N LYS A 183 -25.07 15.05 13.98
CA LYS A 183 -26.40 14.79 14.56
C LYS A 183 -27.28 16.05 14.62
N ALA A 184 -26.70 17.18 14.99
CA ALA A 184 -27.41 18.45 15.04
C ALA A 184 -27.87 18.93 13.65
N LYS A 185 -27.09 18.65 12.59
CA LYS A 185 -27.50 18.93 11.21
C LYS A 185 -28.62 17.99 10.75
N SER A 186 -28.63 16.73 11.18
CA SER A 186 -29.66 15.74 10.81
C SER A 186 -31.04 16.03 11.42
N ALA A 187 -31.09 16.83 12.50
CA ALA A 187 -32.31 17.18 13.22
C ALA A 187 -32.98 18.48 12.73
N LYS A 188 -32.39 19.14 11.73
CA LYS A 188 -32.93 20.35 11.08
C LYS A 188 -33.56 19.98 9.75
#